data_AF-A0A7I4Z652-F1
#
_entry.id   AF-A0A7I4Z652-F1
#
_cell.length_a   1.000
_cell.length_b   1.000
_cell.length_c   1.000
_cell.angle_alpha   90.00
_cell.angle_beta   90.00
_cell.angle_gamma   90.00
#
_symmetry.space_group_name_H-M   'P 1'
#
loop_
_entity.id
_entity.type
_entity.pdbx_description
1 polymer ?
#
loop_
_entity_poly.entity_id
_entity_poly.type
_entity_poly.pdbx_seq_one_letter_code
_entity_poly.pdbx_strand_id
1 'polypeptide(L)'
;MHSLRSLSDCRVAVTMILAFILASTLYEPVFSSRPPIPEANIKHSTRPSAKCEFSVHRDGPNGELVTGVTLDIELFYSIRCEAHDNYCLSVANCTISSGEPNLKPYAIIDENGCSLESSLYDDVKYETNFMAFIRNPYPVRFRSSSGAVVLYCVTTLMPTTIDGVCERHGCVKDSSSEVLSPSVASSNNTIQQMQSSNSLPL
;
A
#
# COMPACT_ATOMS: atom_id res chain seq x y z
N MET A 1 -80.63 5.68 41.51
CA MET A 1 -80.59 5.56 40.03
C MET A 1 -79.20 5.96 39.55
N HIS A 2 -78.31 4.99 39.29
CA HIS A 2 -77.04 5.21 38.58
C HIS A 2 -76.58 3.85 38.04
N SER A 3 -76.98 3.53 36.81
CA SER A 3 -76.37 2.50 35.99
C SER A 3 -76.83 2.74 34.56
N LEU A 4 -75.89 3.12 33.67
CA LEU A 4 -75.95 3.10 32.20
C LEU A 4 -74.95 4.12 31.59
N ARG A 5 -73.63 3.92 31.75
CA ARG A 5 -72.59 4.59 30.93
C ARG A 5 -71.31 3.74 30.74
N SER A 6 -71.44 2.42 30.61
CA SER A 6 -70.27 1.51 30.49
C SER A 6 -70.29 0.59 29.26
N LEU A 7 -71.04 0.92 28.20
CA LEU A 7 -71.09 0.13 26.96
C LEU A 7 -70.84 0.93 25.66
N SER A 8 -70.56 2.24 25.75
CA SER A 8 -70.35 3.09 24.56
C SER A 8 -68.89 3.17 24.09
N ASP A 9 -67.90 3.06 24.99
CA ASP A 9 -66.51 3.34 24.65
C ASP A 9 -65.74 2.16 24.04
N CYS A 10 -66.20 0.92 24.26
CA CYS A 10 -65.51 -0.27 23.73
C CYS A 10 -65.77 -0.46 22.21
N ARG A 11 -66.92 0.00 21.70
CA ARG A 11 -67.28 -0.17 20.28
C ARG A 11 -66.53 0.80 19.37
N VAL A 12 -66.14 1.98 19.85
CA VAL A 12 -65.42 3.00 19.06
C VAL A 12 -63.93 2.68 18.95
N ALA A 13 -63.33 2.12 20.00
CA ALA A 13 -61.92 1.71 19.98
C ALA A 13 -61.68 0.51 19.06
N VAL A 14 -62.59 -0.46 19.01
CA VAL A 14 -62.46 -1.66 18.16
C VAL A 14 -62.63 -1.32 16.67
N THR A 15 -63.53 -0.40 16.31
CA THR A 15 -63.70 0.01 14.91
C THR A 15 -62.54 0.85 14.38
N MET A 16 -61.89 1.65 15.22
CA MET A 16 -60.70 2.41 14.82
C MET A 16 -59.47 1.50 14.57
N ILE A 17 -59.28 0.45 15.37
CA ILE A 17 -58.14 -0.48 15.19
C ILE A 17 -58.31 -1.34 13.92
N LEU A 18 -59.53 -1.78 13.61
CA LEU A 18 -59.81 -2.55 12.39
C LEU A 18 -59.65 -1.72 11.09
N ALA A 19 -59.90 -0.41 11.13
CA ALA A 19 -59.73 0.47 9.98
C ALA A 19 -58.25 0.69 9.61
N PHE A 20 -57.35 0.75 10.60
CA PHE A 20 -55.90 0.90 10.35
C PHE A 20 -55.24 -0.37 9.77
N ILE A 21 -55.76 -1.56 10.10
CA ILE A 21 -55.25 -2.83 9.58
C ILE A 21 -55.73 -3.10 8.14
N LEU A 22 -56.90 -2.58 7.74
CA LEU A 22 -57.42 -2.73 6.37
C LEU A 22 -56.84 -1.71 5.37
N ALA A 23 -56.23 -0.61 5.84
CA ALA A 23 -55.66 0.42 4.96
C ALA A 23 -54.20 0.17 4.54
N SER A 24 -53.55 -0.89 5.03
CA SER A 24 -52.14 -1.19 4.77
C SER A 24 -51.90 -2.28 3.72
N THR A 25 -52.95 -2.81 3.06
CA THR A 25 -52.82 -3.89 2.06
C THR A 25 -52.82 -3.44 0.60
N LEU A 26 -52.58 -2.15 0.32
CA LEU A 26 -52.44 -1.62 -1.05
C LEU A 26 -51.23 -0.67 -1.16
N TYR A 27 -50.06 -1.15 -0.76
CA TYR A 27 -48.80 -0.58 -1.21
C TYR A 27 -47.92 -1.75 -1.64
N GLU A 28 -47.96 -2.09 -2.93
CA GLU A 28 -46.92 -2.93 -3.50
C GLU A 28 -45.61 -2.12 -3.47
N PRO A 29 -44.57 -2.55 -2.73
CA PRO A 29 -43.27 -1.98 -2.95
C PRO A 29 -42.84 -2.42 -4.35
N VAL A 30 -42.83 -1.48 -5.31
CA VAL A 30 -42.11 -1.66 -6.57
C VAL A 30 -40.64 -1.81 -6.21
N PHE A 31 -40.22 -3.05 -5.92
CA PHE A 31 -38.83 -3.44 -5.93
C PHE A 31 -38.37 -3.27 -7.38
N SER A 32 -37.86 -2.08 -7.69
CA SER A 32 -37.07 -1.86 -8.88
C SER A 32 -35.84 -2.77 -8.75
N SER A 33 -35.94 -3.95 -9.35
CA SER A 33 -34.81 -4.83 -9.57
C SER A 33 -33.86 -4.09 -10.51
N ARG A 34 -32.94 -3.33 -9.92
CA ARG A 34 -31.78 -2.78 -10.62
C ARG A 34 -31.05 -3.98 -11.23
N PRO A 35 -30.89 -4.07 -12.55
CA PRO A 35 -30.12 -5.15 -13.14
C PRO A 35 -28.73 -5.14 -12.51
N PRO A 36 -28.15 -6.31 -12.17
CA PRO A 36 -26.77 -6.36 -11.72
C PRO A 36 -25.93 -5.66 -12.79
N ILE A 37 -25.20 -4.63 -12.34
CA ILE A 37 -24.20 -3.95 -13.16
C ILE A 37 -23.30 -5.07 -13.69
N PRO A 38 -23.10 -5.20 -15.02
CA PRO A 38 -22.14 -6.15 -15.55
C PRO A 38 -20.83 -5.83 -14.83
N GLU A 39 -20.31 -6.79 -14.08
CA GLU A 39 -18.99 -6.68 -13.47
C GLU A 39 -18.05 -6.30 -14.60
N ALA A 40 -17.67 -5.02 -14.63
CA ALA A 40 -16.61 -4.57 -15.49
C ALA A 40 -15.45 -5.48 -15.12
N ASN A 41 -15.01 -6.27 -16.10
CA ASN A 41 -13.89 -7.16 -15.96
C ASN A 41 -12.68 -6.26 -15.65
N ILE A 42 -12.49 -5.95 -14.37
CA ILE A 42 -11.28 -5.35 -13.86
C ILE A 42 -10.26 -6.44 -14.16
N LYS A 43 -9.55 -6.27 -15.27
CA LYS A 43 -8.38 -7.06 -15.61
C LYS A 43 -7.38 -6.80 -14.50
N HIS A 44 -7.54 -7.52 -13.38
CA HIS A 44 -6.55 -7.62 -12.33
C HIS A 44 -5.34 -8.18 -13.06
N SER A 45 -4.36 -7.31 -13.32
CA SER A 45 -3.15 -7.70 -14.01
C SER A 45 -2.45 -8.71 -13.12
N THR A 46 -2.73 -10.00 -13.33
CA THR A 46 -2.16 -11.10 -12.57
C THR A 46 -0.72 -11.32 -13.05
N ARG A 47 0.11 -10.29 -12.92
CA ARG A 47 1.55 -10.46 -13.06
C ARG A 47 1.99 -11.40 -11.93
N PRO A 48 2.66 -12.52 -12.23
CA PRO A 48 3.09 -13.42 -11.18
C PRO A 48 4.07 -12.70 -10.25
N SER A 49 3.97 -12.99 -8.95
CA SER A 49 4.93 -12.46 -7.97
C SER A 49 6.31 -13.02 -8.28
N ALA A 50 7.32 -12.16 -8.17
CA ALA A 50 8.71 -12.59 -8.29
C ALA A 50 9.19 -13.14 -6.93
N LYS A 51 9.91 -14.26 -6.95
CA LYS A 51 10.59 -14.76 -5.75
C LYS A 51 11.91 -14.02 -5.59
N CYS A 52 11.94 -13.08 -4.65
CA CYS A 52 13.05 -12.15 -4.46
C CYS A 52 13.67 -12.27 -3.07
N GLU A 53 14.98 -12.09 -3.03
CA GLU A 53 15.77 -11.79 -1.85
C GLU A 53 16.00 -10.29 -1.78
N PHE A 54 15.77 -9.73 -0.60
CA PHE A 54 16.07 -8.34 -0.31
C PHE A 54 17.26 -8.25 0.64
N SER A 55 18.11 -7.26 0.42
CA SER A 55 19.29 -7.01 1.24
C SER A 55 19.60 -5.51 1.29
N VAL A 56 20.40 -5.11 2.28
CA VAL A 56 20.87 -3.71 2.39
C VAL A 56 22.39 -3.71 2.36
N HIS A 57 22.95 -2.83 1.54
CA HIS A 57 24.38 -2.73 1.32
C HIS A 57 24.90 -1.31 1.53
N ARG A 58 26.16 -1.19 1.98
CA ARG A 58 26.98 0.03 1.86
C ARG A 58 27.90 -0.07 0.65
N ASP A 59 28.38 1.07 0.17
CA ASP A 59 29.37 1.15 -0.93
C ASP A 59 28.88 0.57 -2.27
N GLY A 60 27.56 0.58 -2.51
CA GLY A 60 26.91 0.16 -3.75
C GLY A 60 25.91 -0.99 -3.58
N PRO A 61 25.11 -1.31 -4.61
CA PRO A 61 24.07 -2.36 -4.55
C PRO A 61 24.64 -3.79 -4.44
N ASN A 62 25.95 -3.94 -4.64
CA ASN A 62 26.69 -5.19 -4.53
C ASN A 62 27.78 -5.14 -3.45
N GLY A 63 27.77 -4.08 -2.64
CA GLY A 63 28.80 -3.84 -1.64
C GLY A 63 28.61 -4.67 -0.39
N GLU A 64 29.09 -4.17 0.74
CA GLU A 64 29.04 -4.91 2.00
C GLU A 64 27.64 -4.92 2.60
N LEU A 65 27.17 -6.11 3.01
CA LEU A 65 25.90 -6.28 3.71
C LEU A 65 25.90 -5.56 5.05
N VAL A 66 24.83 -4.84 5.34
CA VAL A 66 24.65 -4.13 6.60
C VAL A 66 23.37 -4.56 7.30
N THR A 67 23.48 -4.80 8.60
CA THR A 67 22.34 -5.11 9.49
C THR A 67 22.09 -4.00 10.51
N GLY A 68 23.07 -3.10 10.65
CA GLY A 68 23.11 -2.00 11.60
C GLY A 68 23.93 -0.84 11.05
N VAL A 69 23.38 0.38 11.01
CA VAL A 69 24.10 1.53 10.42
C VAL A 69 23.90 2.82 11.21
N THR A 70 24.87 3.72 11.08
CA THR A 70 24.77 5.12 11.53
C THR A 70 24.04 5.96 10.47
N LEU A 71 23.55 7.14 10.85
CA LEU A 71 22.71 7.98 9.97
C LEU A 71 23.48 8.75 8.89
N ASP A 72 24.79 8.58 8.83
CA ASP A 72 25.72 9.34 7.99
C ASP A 72 26.28 8.52 6.81
N ILE A 73 25.82 7.28 6.63
CA ILE A 73 26.25 6.43 5.52
C ILE A 73 25.16 6.24 4.49
N GLU A 74 25.54 6.25 3.22
CA GLU A 74 24.65 5.94 2.11
C GLU A 74 24.35 4.44 2.06
N LEU A 75 23.11 4.11 1.68
CA LEU A 75 22.61 2.74 1.62
C LEU A 75 22.02 2.39 0.27
N PHE A 76 22.09 1.11 -0.04
CA PHE A 76 21.51 0.51 -1.24
C PHE A 76 20.62 -0.66 -0.84
N TYR A 77 19.30 -0.47 -0.93
CA TYR A 77 18.32 -1.54 -0.78
C TYR A 77 18.29 -2.33 -2.07
N SER A 78 18.84 -3.54 -2.04
CA SER A 78 19.04 -4.39 -3.21
C SER A 78 18.00 -5.50 -3.24
N ILE A 79 17.48 -5.76 -4.44
CA ILE A 79 16.37 -6.68 -4.68
C ILE A 79 16.80 -7.60 -5.81
N ARG A 80 16.99 -8.88 -5.50
CA ARG A 80 17.47 -9.89 -6.43
C ARG A 80 16.43 -11.00 -6.52
N CYS A 81 15.99 -11.32 -7.72
CA CYS A 81 14.95 -12.34 -7.91
C CYS A 81 15.46 -13.52 -8.73
N GLU A 82 14.80 -14.66 -8.60
CA GLU A 82 15.03 -15.81 -9.46
C GLU A 82 14.77 -15.44 -10.93
N ALA A 83 15.63 -15.91 -11.83
CA ALA A 83 15.52 -15.64 -13.25
C ALA A 83 14.40 -16.47 -13.89
N HIS A 84 13.68 -15.85 -14.82
CA HIS A 84 12.59 -16.48 -15.57
C HIS A 84 12.68 -16.11 -17.05
N ASP A 85 12.63 -17.12 -17.94
CA ASP A 85 12.76 -16.89 -19.37
C ASP A 85 11.65 -15.97 -19.90
N ASN A 86 12.03 -14.97 -20.70
CA ASN A 86 11.14 -13.96 -21.29
C ASN A 86 10.41 -13.06 -20.28
N TYR A 87 10.90 -12.98 -19.04
CA TYR A 87 10.39 -12.06 -18.02
C TYR A 87 11.51 -11.19 -17.49
N CYS A 88 11.11 -10.15 -16.77
CA CYS A 88 11.99 -9.40 -15.90
C CYS A 88 11.26 -8.80 -14.71
N LEU A 89 12.05 -8.46 -13.71
CA LEU A 89 11.62 -7.83 -12.47
C LEU A 89 11.08 -6.42 -12.74
N SER A 90 9.92 -6.16 -12.13
CA SER A 90 9.33 -4.84 -11.90
C SER A 90 9.11 -4.67 -10.40
N VAL A 91 9.65 -3.59 -9.84
CA VAL A 91 9.49 -3.19 -8.43
C VAL A 91 8.66 -1.92 -8.36
N ALA A 92 7.66 -1.90 -7.50
CA ALA A 92 6.73 -0.79 -7.32
C ALA A 92 6.20 -0.74 -5.88
N ASN A 93 5.49 0.33 -5.53
CA ASN A 93 4.73 0.47 -4.29
C ASN A 93 5.56 0.12 -3.05
N CYS A 94 6.72 0.76 -2.91
CA CYS A 94 7.58 0.53 -1.76
C CYS A 94 7.16 1.39 -0.57
N THR A 95 7.21 0.80 0.62
CA THR A 95 6.94 1.45 1.89
C THR A 95 8.02 1.15 2.90
N ILE A 96 8.24 2.08 3.82
CA ILE A 96 9.06 1.88 5.01
C ILE A 96 8.17 1.89 6.25
N SER A 97 8.51 1.10 7.26
CA SER A 97 7.83 1.10 8.56
C SER A 97 8.82 0.89 9.69
N SER A 98 8.40 1.13 10.93
CA SER A 98 9.20 0.85 12.13
C SER A 98 9.24 -0.63 12.51
N GLY A 99 8.51 -1.50 11.80
CA GLY A 99 8.28 -2.90 12.19
C GLY A 99 7.34 -3.06 13.40
N GLU A 100 6.92 -1.98 14.04
CA GLU A 100 5.99 -2.01 15.17
C GLU A 100 4.54 -2.18 14.69
N PRO A 101 3.78 -3.13 15.25
CA PRO A 101 2.36 -3.24 14.94
C PRO A 101 1.67 -1.95 15.37
N ASN A 102 0.79 -1.40 14.52
CA ASN A 102 0.02 -0.16 14.70
C ASN A 102 0.67 1.14 14.18
N LEU A 103 1.90 1.12 13.66
CA LEU A 103 2.43 2.26 12.92
C LEU A 103 2.17 2.09 11.42
N LYS A 104 1.52 3.08 10.81
CA LYS A 104 1.21 3.07 9.38
C LYS A 104 2.51 3.15 8.57
N PRO A 105 2.75 2.25 7.60
CA PRO A 105 3.87 2.36 6.69
C PRO A 105 3.83 3.68 5.89
N TYR A 106 5.00 4.24 5.64
CA TYR A 106 5.20 5.43 4.83
C TYR A 106 5.58 5.03 3.41
N ALA A 107 4.85 5.49 2.40
CA ALA A 107 5.15 5.18 1.00
C ALA A 107 6.34 6.00 0.51
N ILE A 108 7.30 5.35 -0.16
CA ILE A 108 8.52 5.99 -0.67
C ILE A 108 8.71 5.79 -2.18
N ILE A 109 8.08 4.77 -2.77
CA ILE A 109 8.08 4.51 -4.22
C ILE A 109 6.64 4.27 -4.67
N ASP A 110 6.25 4.88 -5.79
CA ASP A 110 4.92 4.76 -6.39
C ASP A 110 4.73 3.47 -7.22
N GLU A 111 3.59 3.35 -7.91
CA GLU A 111 3.25 2.23 -8.79
C GLU A 111 4.16 2.07 -10.02
N ASN A 112 4.90 3.11 -10.39
CA ASN A 112 5.77 3.15 -11.57
C ASN A 112 7.25 2.91 -11.23
N GLY A 113 7.57 2.76 -9.95
CA GLY A 113 8.95 2.65 -9.49
C GLY A 113 9.63 4.01 -9.27
N CYS A 114 8.85 5.10 -9.20
CA CYS A 114 9.35 6.45 -9.01
C CYS A 114 9.29 6.87 -7.55
N SER A 115 10.31 7.62 -7.12
CA SER A 115 10.41 8.08 -5.75
C SER A 115 9.37 9.16 -5.45
N LEU A 116 8.65 8.96 -4.35
CA LEU A 116 7.78 9.97 -3.75
C LEU A 116 8.57 10.97 -2.90
N GLU A 117 9.84 10.66 -2.60
CA GLU A 117 10.73 11.43 -1.72
C GLU A 117 12.12 11.53 -2.34
N SER A 118 12.26 12.22 -3.47
CA SER A 118 13.51 12.24 -4.25
C SER A 118 14.73 12.79 -3.49
N SER A 119 14.53 13.44 -2.34
CA SER A 119 15.61 13.90 -1.45
C SER A 119 16.15 12.80 -0.52
N LEU A 120 15.38 11.74 -0.28
CA LEU A 120 15.69 10.66 0.66
C LEU A 120 15.83 9.29 -0.02
N TYR A 121 15.13 9.07 -1.13
CA TYR A 121 15.18 7.83 -1.89
C TYR A 121 15.27 8.15 -3.39
N ASP A 122 16.17 7.49 -4.10
CA ASP A 122 16.20 7.50 -5.56
C ASP A 122 15.01 6.68 -6.12
N ASP A 123 14.69 6.90 -7.39
CA ASP A 123 13.84 5.98 -8.16
C ASP A 123 14.42 4.56 -8.16
N VAL A 124 13.58 3.55 -8.41
CA VAL A 124 14.05 2.17 -8.60
C VAL A 124 14.96 2.10 -9.82
N LYS A 125 16.20 1.64 -9.60
CA LYS A 125 17.18 1.40 -10.66
C LYS A 125 17.35 -0.09 -10.87
N TYR A 126 17.65 -0.47 -12.11
CA TYR A 126 17.81 -1.88 -12.49
C TYR A 126 19.20 -2.09 -13.06
N GLU A 127 19.96 -2.99 -12.42
CA GLU A 127 21.29 -3.38 -12.89
C GLU A 127 21.19 -4.52 -13.92
N THR A 128 20.22 -5.42 -13.73
CA THR A 128 19.94 -6.52 -14.67
C THR A 128 18.43 -6.72 -14.82
N ASN A 129 18.01 -7.73 -15.61
CA ASN A 129 16.60 -8.11 -15.72
C ASN A 129 15.99 -8.59 -14.40
N PHE A 130 16.80 -9.07 -13.45
CA PHE A 130 16.33 -9.63 -12.18
C PHE A 130 17.00 -9.02 -10.95
N MET A 131 17.70 -7.89 -11.13
CA MET A 131 18.31 -7.14 -10.04
C MET A 131 17.95 -5.67 -10.12
N ALA A 132 17.34 -5.18 -9.04
CA ALA A 132 17.01 -3.79 -8.84
C ALA A 132 17.60 -3.27 -7.53
N PHE A 133 17.72 -1.94 -7.40
CA PHE A 133 18.10 -1.30 -6.16
C PHE A 133 17.47 0.08 -6.00
N ILE A 134 17.32 0.49 -4.74
CA ILE A 134 16.89 1.83 -4.33
C ILE A 134 18.02 2.42 -3.48
N ARG A 135 18.52 3.59 -3.88
CA ARG A 135 19.58 4.30 -3.14
C ARG A 135 18.93 5.23 -2.11
N ASN A 136 19.47 5.22 -0.90
CA ASN A 136 19.11 6.12 0.18
C ASN A 136 20.36 6.86 0.67
N PRO A 137 20.57 8.13 0.28
CA PRO A 137 21.72 8.91 0.73
C PRO A 137 21.71 9.23 2.23
N TYR A 138 20.54 9.27 2.87
CA TYR A 138 20.38 9.72 4.25
C TYR A 138 19.45 8.78 5.02
N PRO A 139 19.99 7.76 5.71
CA PRO A 139 19.20 6.81 6.48
C PRO A 139 18.20 7.49 7.42
N VAL A 140 16.93 7.13 7.29
CA VAL A 140 15.82 7.76 8.02
C VAL A 140 15.43 6.92 9.22
N ARG A 141 14.93 7.53 10.28
CA ARG A 141 14.38 6.80 11.43
C ARG A 141 12.96 7.27 11.75
N PHE A 142 12.13 6.37 12.23
CA PHE A 142 10.84 6.74 12.79
C PHE A 142 11.02 7.42 14.14
N ARG A 143 10.32 8.54 14.34
CA ARG A 143 10.28 9.22 15.65
C ARG A 143 9.63 8.28 16.67
N SER A 144 10.24 8.19 17.86
CA SER A 144 9.75 7.37 18.98
C SER A 144 9.78 5.84 18.76
N SER A 145 10.50 5.35 17.74
CA SER A 145 10.71 3.92 17.51
C SER A 145 12.06 3.43 18.06
N SER A 146 12.20 2.11 18.20
CA SER A 146 13.44 1.39 18.55
C SER A 146 14.60 1.57 17.56
N GLY A 147 14.40 2.29 16.45
CA GLY A 147 15.41 2.57 15.44
C GLY A 147 15.41 1.56 14.28
N ALA A 148 14.47 0.62 14.27
CA ALA A 148 14.31 -0.30 13.15
C ALA A 148 13.63 0.36 11.95
N VAL A 149 14.07 0.02 10.74
CA VAL A 149 13.43 0.39 9.48
C VAL A 149 13.22 -0.86 8.65
N VAL A 150 11.96 -1.13 8.34
CA VAL A 150 11.53 -2.27 7.53
C VAL A 150 11.09 -1.78 6.17
N LEU A 151 11.78 -2.22 5.12
CA LEU A 151 11.38 -1.96 3.73
C LEU A 151 10.48 -3.09 3.22
N TYR A 152 9.39 -2.71 2.56
CA TYR A 152 8.53 -3.60 1.79
C TYR A 152 8.33 -3.00 0.39
N CYS A 153 8.38 -3.84 -0.65
CA CYS A 153 8.05 -3.46 -2.02
C CYS A 153 7.21 -4.54 -2.68
N VAL A 154 6.41 -4.15 -3.68
CA VAL A 154 5.72 -5.09 -4.56
C VAL A 154 6.66 -5.48 -5.70
N THR A 155 7.02 -6.76 -5.78
CA THR A 155 7.88 -7.33 -6.82
C THR A 155 7.09 -8.25 -7.74
N THR A 156 7.01 -7.90 -9.02
CA THR A 156 6.27 -8.66 -10.04
C THR A 156 7.16 -8.99 -11.23
N LEU A 157 6.80 -10.03 -11.97
CA LEU A 157 7.40 -10.36 -13.26
C LEU A 157 6.59 -9.73 -14.40
N MET A 158 7.26 -9.03 -15.29
CA MET A 158 6.69 -8.51 -16.53
C MET A 158 7.38 -9.14 -17.73
N PRO A 159 6.66 -9.39 -18.84
CA PRO A 159 7.26 -10.00 -20.02
C PRO A 159 8.29 -9.06 -20.65
N THR A 160 9.37 -9.63 -21.19
CA THR A 160 10.31 -8.89 -22.05
C THR A 160 9.76 -8.75 -23.46
N THR A 161 10.30 -7.82 -24.22
CA THR A 161 10.11 -7.81 -25.68
C THR A 161 10.74 -9.05 -26.33
N ILE A 162 10.47 -9.25 -27.62
CA ILE A 162 11.06 -10.35 -28.41
C ILE A 162 12.59 -10.25 -28.43
N ASP A 163 13.13 -9.04 -28.36
CA ASP A 163 14.57 -8.77 -28.29
C ASP A 163 15.15 -8.89 -26.87
N GLY A 164 14.35 -9.31 -25.89
CA GLY A 164 14.76 -9.47 -24.49
C GLY A 164 14.81 -8.16 -23.68
N VAL A 165 14.21 -7.07 -24.19
CA VAL A 165 14.22 -5.76 -23.54
C VAL A 165 13.12 -5.64 -22.49
N CYS A 166 13.43 -5.00 -21.37
CA CYS A 166 12.48 -4.67 -20.32
C CYS A 166 11.98 -3.24 -20.46
N GLU A 167 10.75 -3.07 -20.94
CA GLU A 167 10.10 -1.77 -21.03
C GLU A 167 9.64 -1.32 -19.63
N ARG A 168 10.48 -0.51 -18.98
CA ARG A 168 10.22 0.06 -17.66
C ARG A 168 9.76 1.50 -17.78
N HIS A 169 8.91 1.94 -16.87
CA HIS A 169 8.51 3.34 -16.80
C HIS A 169 9.72 4.22 -16.44
N GLY A 170 9.86 5.36 -17.10
CA GLY A 170 10.89 6.34 -16.80
C GLY A 170 10.33 7.42 -15.87
N CYS A 171 11.02 7.69 -14.77
CA CYS A 171 10.62 8.74 -13.83
C CYS A 171 11.01 10.12 -14.35
N VAL A 172 10.07 11.07 -14.31
CA VAL A 172 10.34 12.46 -14.66
C VAL A 172 11.03 13.13 -13.48
N LYS A 173 12.20 13.73 -13.73
CA LYS A 173 12.88 14.53 -12.71
C LYS A 173 12.29 15.94 -12.75
N ASP A 174 11.44 16.26 -11.78
CA ASP A 174 11.03 17.65 -11.60
C ASP A 174 12.23 18.45 -11.07
N SER A 175 12.71 19.37 -11.89
CA SER A 175 13.82 20.28 -11.56
C SER A 175 13.36 21.42 -10.62
N SER A 176 12.70 21.09 -9.51
CA SER A 176 12.30 22.09 -8.51
C SER A 176 12.07 21.47 -7.13
N SER A 177 13.12 21.38 -6.33
CA SER A 177 13.07 21.46 -4.86
C SER A 177 14.48 21.71 -4.31
N GLU A 178 15.05 22.86 -4.67
CA GLU A 178 16.07 23.49 -3.85
C GLU A 178 15.34 24.42 -2.87
N VAL A 179 14.66 23.86 -1.87
CA VAL A 179 14.06 24.65 -0.78
C VAL A 179 14.26 23.93 0.55
N LEU A 180 15.26 24.46 1.27
CA LEU A 180 15.46 24.46 2.72
C LEU A 180 15.44 23.11 3.44
N SER A 181 16.65 22.62 3.70
CA SER A 181 16.96 21.59 4.69
C SER A 181 16.15 21.80 5.97
N PRO A 182 15.31 20.83 6.41
CA PRO A 182 14.90 20.79 7.80
C PRO A 182 16.16 20.50 8.62
N SER A 183 16.42 21.33 9.62
CA SER A 183 17.45 21.06 10.63
C SER A 183 17.11 19.74 11.35
N VAL A 184 17.64 18.63 10.85
CA VAL A 184 17.59 17.34 11.53
C VAL A 184 18.55 17.43 12.69
N ALA A 185 18.00 17.46 13.90
CA ALA A 185 18.75 17.36 15.14
C ALA A 185 19.51 16.02 15.15
N SER A 186 20.82 16.13 14.88
CA SER A 186 21.81 15.08 15.16
C SER A 186 21.77 14.80 16.66
N SER A 187 21.19 13.66 17.02
CA SER A 187 21.29 13.10 18.36
C SER A 187 22.18 11.88 18.25
N ASN A 188 23.34 11.98 18.90
CA ASN A 188 24.47 11.06 18.84
C ASN A 188 24.10 9.56 18.91
N ASN A 189 24.81 8.78 18.08
CA ASN A 189 24.99 7.33 18.08
C ASN A 189 23.75 6.50 18.43
N THR A 190 22.94 6.20 17.41
CA THR A 190 21.94 5.11 17.46
C THR A 190 22.08 4.25 16.21
N ILE A 191 22.34 2.96 16.39
CA ILE A 191 22.42 1.98 15.31
C ILE A 191 21.00 1.72 14.81
N GLN A 192 20.73 2.00 13.53
CA GLN A 192 19.48 1.60 12.89
C GLN A 192 19.52 0.11 12.54
N GLN A 193 18.54 -0.66 13.00
CA GLN A 193 18.41 -2.05 12.57
C GLN A 193 17.58 -2.12 11.29
N MET A 194 18.13 -2.73 10.25
CA MET A 194 17.48 -2.78 8.94
C MET A 194 17.02 -4.19 8.65
N GLN A 195 15.76 -4.30 8.26
CA GLN A 195 15.16 -5.55 7.81
C GLN A 195 14.45 -5.31 6.51
N SER A 196 14.64 -6.23 5.57
CA SER A 196 13.88 -6.26 4.35
C SER A 196 12.99 -7.49 4.34
N SER A 197 11.71 -7.28 4.07
CA SER A 197 10.71 -8.34 4.16
C SER A 197 10.35 -8.84 2.78
N ASN A 198 10.34 -10.17 2.61
CA ASN A 198 9.90 -10.82 1.37
C ASN A 198 8.41 -10.57 1.12
N SER A 199 8.05 -10.26 -0.12
CA SER A 199 6.66 -10.07 -0.54
C SER A 199 5.86 -11.37 -0.40
N LEU A 200 4.92 -11.43 0.55
CA LEU A 200 3.78 -12.35 0.46
C LEU A 200 2.68 -11.68 -0.38
N PRO A 201 2.05 -12.39 -1.32
CA PRO A 201 0.83 -11.90 -1.94
C PRO A 201 -0.30 -11.91 -0.89
N LEU A 202 -0.97 -10.78 -0.71
CA LEU A 202 -2.31 -10.72 -0.10
C LEU A 202 -3.36 -11.17 -1.11
#